data_AF-A0A7C1CBC2-F1
#
_entry.id   AF-A0A7C1CBC2-F1
#
_cell.length_a   1.000
_cell.length_b   1.000
_cell.length_c   1.000
_cell.angle_alpha   90.00
_cell.angle_beta   90.00
_cell.angle_gamma   90.00
#
_symmetry.space_group_name_H-M   'P 1'
#
loop_
_entity.id
_entity.type
_entity.pdbx_description
1 polymer ?
#
loop_
_entity_poly.entity_id
_entity_poly.type
_entity_poly.pdbx_seq_one_letter_code
_entity_poly.pdbx_strand_id
1 'polypeptide(L)' 'IVGTIVSPHGNKGLVRARFRRGLPGQALGTTVKIVG' A
#
# COMPACT_ATOMS: atom_id res chain seq x y z
N ILE A 1 -9.82 1.36 4.89
CA ILE A 1 -9.27 -0.02 4.75
C ILE A 1 -7.93 -0.08 5.46
N VAL A 2 -7.62 -1.23 6.05
CA VAL A 2 -6.35 -1.45 6.76
C VAL A 2 -5.60 -2.58 6.06
N GLY A 3 -4.29 -2.42 5.97
CA GLY A 3 -3.38 -3.39 5.38
C GLY A 3 -2.02 -3.30 6.03
N THR A 4 -1.16 -4.24 5.68
CA THR A 4 0.19 -4.36 6.25
C THR A 4 1.21 -4.26 5.13
N ILE A 5 2.32 -3.57 5.38
CA ILE A 5 3.47 -3.55 4.48
C ILE A 5 4.16 -4.91 4.60
N VAL A 6 4.33 -5.61 3.47
CA VAL A 6 4.86 -6.98 3.44
C VAL A 6 6.32 -7.04 3.02
N SER A 7 6.76 -6.15 2.12
CA SER A 7 8.14 -6.14 1.64
C SER A 7 8.47 -4.81 0.95
N PRO A 8 9.75 -4.45 0.82
CA PRO A 8 10.15 -3.43 -0.15
C PRO A 8 9.81 -3.86 -1.58
N HIS A 9 9.70 -2.88 -2.47
CA HIS A 9 9.49 -3.08 -3.90
C HIS A 9 10.58 -2.35 -4.70
N GLY A 10 11.52 -3.13 -5.26
CA GLY A 10 12.65 -2.58 -6.01
C GLY A 10 13.58 -1.74 -5.13
N ASN A 11 14.40 -0.91 -5.78
CA ASN A 11 15.53 -0.22 -5.14
C ASN A 11 15.32 1.30 -4.99
N LYS A 12 14.10 1.79 -5.19
CA LYS A 12 13.74 3.22 -5.16
C LYS A 12 12.90 3.63 -3.94
N GLY A 13 12.92 2.81 -2.87
CA GLY A 13 12.18 3.09 -1.64
C GLY A 13 10.66 2.86 -1.74
N LEU A 14 10.18 2.13 -2.75
CA LEU A 14 8.78 1.72 -2.83
C LEU A 14 8.54 0.50 -1.96
N VAL A 15 7.28 0.27 -1.57
CA VAL A 15 6.88 -0.87 -0.73
C VAL A 15 5.68 -1.59 -1.31
N ARG A 16 5.56 -2.88 -1.01
CA ARG A 16 4.36 -3.68 -1.26
C ARG A 16 3.52 -3.70 0.01
N ALA A 17 2.25 -3.36 -0.12
CA ALA A 17 1.26 -3.48 0.95
C ALA A 17 0.20 -4.51 0.56
N ARG A 18 -0.20 -5.35 1.52
CA ARG A 18 -1.31 -6.29 1.37
C ARG A 18 -2.49 -5.80 2.21
N PHE A 19 -3.60 -5.54 1.55
CA PHE A 19 -4.87 -5.15 2.17
C PHE A 19 -5.81 -6.35 2.25
N ARG A 20 -6.67 -6.39 3.28
CA ARG A 20 -7.66 -7.48 3.45
C ARG A 20 -8.67 -7.56 2.30
N ARG A 21 -9.03 -6.41 1.73
CA ARG A 21 -9.80 -6.28 0.48
C ARG A 21 -8.97 -5.51 -0.52
N GLY A 22 -9.09 -5.85 -1.80
CA GLY A 22 -8.41 -5.13 -2.88
C GLY A 22 -8.74 -3.65 -2.88
N LEU A 23 -7.80 -2.83 -3.32
CA LEU A 23 -8.01 -1.41 -3.54
C LEU A 23 -8.86 -1.21 -4.80
N PRO A 24 -9.89 -0.34 -4.77
CA PRO A 24 -10.62 0.03 -5.99
C PRO A 24 -9.70 0.84 -6.92
N GLY A 25 -9.88 0.71 -8.23
CA GLY A 25 -9.05 1.42 -9.22
C GLY A 25 -9.07 2.94 -9.09
N GLN A 26 -10.18 3.52 -8.61
CA GLN A 26 -10.32 4.95 -8.33
C GLN A 26 -9.35 5.45 -7.23
N ALA A 27 -8.85 4.56 -6.36
CA ALA A 27 -7.92 4.94 -5.29
C ALA A 27 -6.46 5.05 -5.77
N LEU A 28 -6.15 4.69 -7.01
CA LEU A 28 -4.80 4.81 -7.56
C LEU A 28 -4.38 6.29 -7.60
N GLY A 29 -3.18 6.58 -7.06
CA GLY A 29 -2.65 7.96 -6.95
C GLY A 29 -3.13 8.75 -5.74
N THR A 30 -4.09 8.22 -4.97
CA THR A 30 -4.48 8.84 -3.69
C THR A 30 -3.42 8.59 -2.60
N THR A 31 -3.29 9.52 -1.66
CA THR A 31 -2.36 9.38 -0.55
C THR A 31 -2.93 8.44 0.51
N VAL A 32 -2.05 7.70 1.17
CA VAL A 32 -2.41 6.80 2.27
C VAL A 32 -1.63 7.19 3.52
N LYS A 33 -2.24 7.02 4.69
CA LYS A 33 -1.58 7.20 5.97
C LYS A 33 -0.97 5.88 6.42
N ILE A 34 0.34 5.89 6.71
CA ILE A 34 1.00 4.78 7.39
C ILE A 34 0.78 4.96 8.88
N VAL A 35 0.21 3.95 9.52
CA VAL A 35 0.02 3.87 10.97
C VAL A 35 0.82 2.67 11.47
N GLY A 36 1.68 2.92 12.46
CA GLY A 36 2.55 1.94 13.10
C GLY A 36 2.14 1.73 14.55
#